data_AF-A0A1F9V177-F1
#
_entry.id   AF-A0A1F9V177-F1
#
_cell.length_a   1.000
_cell.length_b   1.000
_cell.length_c   1.000
_cell.angle_alpha   90.00
_cell.angle_beta   90.00
_cell.angle_gamma   90.00
#
_symmetry.space_group_name_H-M   'P 1'
#
loop_
_entity.id
_entity.type
_entity.pdbx_description
1 polymer ?
#
loop_
_entity_poly.entity_id
_entity_poly.type
_entity_poly.pdbx_seq_one_letter_code
_entity_poly.pdbx_strand_id
1 'polypeptide(L)'
;MSLLLLVLLAGPVASADVTGGHAEPAGAEAPAAADSRRALLEEMWQRRILPPDQKIWSPDDYELLERIRRSEGDALALLRRRAGGSRPWTAKPRGGALSGAPRLTKEGYEKYLFLLTQDAIVYFESKGADAKTAFKLKDWDGKALFDARGSVTEAGAAVYRRAKLNLEVFWKGPDGAVFGTRRPPKDP
;
A
#
# COMPACT_ATOMS: atom_id res chain seq x y z
N MET A 1 35.97 -68.82 35.44
CA MET A 1 35.77 -69.19 36.86
C MET A 1 34.46 -68.57 37.32
N SER A 2 33.59 -69.39 37.92
CA SER A 2 32.38 -69.09 38.75
C SER A 2 31.39 -68.04 38.21
N LEU A 3 30.18 -68.35 37.73
CA LEU A 3 29.09 -69.20 38.24
C LEU A 3 28.53 -68.69 39.59
N LEU A 4 27.44 -67.92 39.55
CA LEU A 4 26.28 -68.15 40.42
C LEU A 4 25.00 -67.51 39.87
N LEU A 5 23.98 -68.38 39.83
CA LEU A 5 22.59 -68.20 39.45
C LEU A 5 21.75 -67.68 40.63
N LEU A 6 20.47 -67.38 40.31
CA LEU A 6 19.26 -67.25 41.15
C LEU A 6 18.80 -65.82 41.54
N VAL A 7 17.51 -65.43 41.54
CA VAL A 7 16.23 -65.80 40.86
C VAL A 7 15.11 -65.12 41.70
N LEU A 8 14.01 -64.70 41.04
CA LEU A 8 12.66 -64.33 41.58
C LEU A 8 12.59 -63.01 42.40
N LEU A 9 11.62 -62.09 42.23
CA LEU A 9 10.16 -62.26 42.08
C LEU A 9 9.47 -61.04 41.42
N ALA A 10 8.27 -61.33 40.93
CA ALA A 10 7.32 -60.51 40.20
C ALA A 10 6.85 -59.20 40.86
N GLY A 11 6.47 -58.24 40.00
CA GLY A 11 5.55 -57.13 40.28
C GLY A 11 4.84 -56.72 38.97
N PRO A 12 3.53 -56.46 38.97
CA PRO A 12 2.70 -56.56 37.77
C PRO A 12 2.73 -55.33 36.87
N VAL A 13 2.40 -55.63 35.62
CA VAL A 13 2.11 -54.74 34.49
C VAL A 13 0.91 -53.84 34.81
N ALA A 14 1.08 -52.54 34.64
CA ALA A 14 -0.03 -51.65 34.30
C ALA A 14 0.43 -50.76 33.15
N SER A 15 -0.05 -51.10 31.95
CA SER A 15 0.06 -50.29 30.74
C SER A 15 -0.56 -48.92 30.99
N ALA A 16 0.25 -47.87 30.95
CA ALA A 16 -0.25 -46.53 30.69
C ALA A 16 -0.32 -46.37 29.17
N ASP A 17 -1.50 -46.59 28.63
CA ASP A 17 -1.82 -46.26 27.25
C ASP A 17 -1.65 -44.75 27.02
N VAL A 18 -0.74 -44.46 26.10
CA VAL A 18 -0.76 -43.39 25.09
C VAL A 18 -1.55 -42.13 25.47
N THR A 19 -0.77 -41.10 25.80
CA THR A 19 -1.06 -39.67 25.70
C THR A 19 -1.86 -39.30 24.45
N GLY A 20 -3.18 -39.33 24.55
CA GLY A 20 -4.10 -38.65 23.64
C GLY A 20 -4.38 -37.24 24.15
N GLY A 21 -4.12 -36.24 23.32
CA GLY A 21 -4.57 -34.86 23.56
C GLY A 21 -3.45 -33.82 23.62
N HIS A 22 -2.67 -33.68 22.55
CA HIS A 22 -2.28 -32.33 22.16
C HIS A 22 -3.54 -31.62 21.69
N ALA A 23 -4.22 -30.97 22.64
CA ALA A 23 -5.05 -29.83 22.29
C ALA A 23 -4.09 -28.78 21.72
N GLU A 24 -4.08 -28.65 20.39
CA GLU A 24 -3.64 -27.42 19.76
C GLU A 24 -4.37 -26.26 20.45
N PRO A 25 -3.67 -25.27 21.02
CA PRO A 25 -4.35 -24.06 21.42
C PRO A 25 -4.81 -23.36 20.14
N ALA A 26 -6.10 -23.46 19.82
CA ALA A 26 -6.76 -22.56 18.91
C ALA A 26 -6.47 -21.13 19.41
N GLY A 27 -5.62 -20.42 18.66
CA GLY A 27 -4.97 -19.19 19.09
C GLY A 27 -5.97 -18.12 19.50
N ALA A 28 -5.98 -17.80 20.80
CA ALA A 28 -6.53 -16.55 21.28
C ALA A 28 -5.60 -15.42 20.78
N GLU A 29 -6.04 -14.71 19.76
CA GLU A 29 -5.37 -13.51 19.26
C GLU A 29 -5.27 -12.50 20.42
N ALA A 30 -4.05 -12.05 20.76
CA ALA A 30 -3.82 -11.16 21.89
C ALA A 30 -4.69 -9.88 21.76
N PRO A 31 -5.24 -9.34 22.86
CA PRO A 31 -6.25 -8.27 22.82
C PRO A 31 -5.79 -7.02 22.03
N ALA A 32 -4.51 -6.65 22.13
CA ALA A 32 -3.94 -5.53 21.38
C ALA A 32 -3.94 -5.74 19.84
N ALA A 33 -3.72 -6.98 19.38
CA ALA A 33 -3.77 -7.32 17.96
C ALA A 33 -5.22 -7.29 17.45
N ALA A 34 -6.17 -7.81 18.24
CA ALA A 34 -7.59 -7.78 17.92
C ALA A 34 -8.14 -6.34 17.82
N ASP A 35 -7.72 -5.44 18.72
CA ASP A 35 -8.11 -4.03 18.67
C ASP A 35 -7.50 -3.29 17.48
N SER A 36 -6.23 -3.57 17.16
CA SER A 36 -5.56 -3.02 15.98
C SER A 36 -6.25 -3.45 14.68
N ARG A 37 -6.62 -4.74 14.59
CA ARG A 37 -7.36 -5.31 13.47
C ARG A 37 -8.74 -4.66 13.31
N ARG A 38 -9.45 -4.42 14.41
CA ARG A 38 -10.76 -3.73 14.41
C ARG A 38 -10.63 -2.29 13.92
N ALA A 39 -9.63 -1.55 14.41
CA ALA A 39 -9.38 -0.18 13.99
C ALA A 39 -9.05 -0.09 12.49
N LEU A 40 -8.31 -1.07 11.95
CA LEU A 40 -7.99 -1.14 10.53
C LEU A 40 -9.26 -1.36 9.68
N LEU A 41 -10.13 -2.30 10.06
CA LEU A 41 -11.40 -2.54 9.37
C LEU A 41 -12.28 -1.29 9.34
N GLU A 42 -12.42 -0.61 10.48
CA GLU A 42 -13.17 0.64 10.58
C GLU A 42 -12.64 1.71 9.62
N GLU A 43 -11.31 1.85 9.51
CA GLU A 43 -10.72 2.77 8.55
C GLU A 43 -11.03 2.37 7.10
N MET A 44 -10.91 1.08 6.76
CA MET A 44 -11.18 0.59 5.41
C MET A 44 -12.64 0.78 5.00
N TRP A 45 -13.59 0.58 5.91
CA TRP A 45 -15.01 0.87 5.68
C TRP A 45 -15.27 2.37 5.54
N GLN A 46 -14.69 3.20 6.41
CA GLN A 46 -14.82 4.66 6.32
C GLN A 46 -14.31 5.21 4.98
N ARG A 47 -13.18 4.67 4.50
CA ARG A 47 -12.59 5.03 3.21
C ARG A 47 -13.28 4.37 2.02
N ARG A 48 -14.28 3.51 2.24
CA ARG A 48 -15.00 2.74 1.20
C ARG A 48 -14.07 1.87 0.35
N ILE A 49 -13.02 1.36 0.97
CA ILE A 49 -12.16 0.35 0.36
C ILE A 49 -12.90 -0.99 0.37
N LEU A 50 -13.48 -1.32 1.54
CA LEU A 50 -14.29 -2.52 1.73
C LEU A 50 -15.79 -2.19 1.73
N PRO A 51 -16.63 -3.11 1.22
CA PRO A 51 -18.06 -3.16 1.52
C PRO A 51 -18.34 -3.22 3.03
N PRO A 52 -19.47 -2.66 3.52
CA PRO A 52 -19.77 -2.53 4.95
C PRO A 52 -19.98 -3.86 5.68
N ASP A 53 -20.27 -4.94 4.95
CA ASP A 53 -20.50 -6.30 5.45
C ASP A 53 -19.24 -7.17 5.43
N GLN A 54 -18.18 -6.72 4.74
CA GLN A 54 -16.95 -7.49 4.56
C GLN A 54 -16.01 -7.34 5.77
N LYS A 55 -15.70 -8.45 6.43
CA LYS A 55 -14.86 -8.52 7.66
C LYS A 55 -13.42 -8.99 7.43
N ILE A 56 -13.10 -9.36 6.20
CA ILE A 56 -11.77 -9.87 5.80
C ILE A 56 -11.33 -9.03 4.61
N TRP A 57 -10.09 -8.55 4.63
CA TRP A 57 -9.50 -7.82 3.52
C TRP A 57 -8.50 -8.69 2.76
N SER A 58 -8.34 -8.43 1.47
CA SER A 58 -7.29 -9.03 0.65
C SER A 58 -5.98 -8.25 0.79
N PRO A 59 -4.82 -8.83 0.39
CA PRO A 59 -3.57 -8.08 0.30
C PRO A 59 -3.70 -6.81 -0.56
N ASP A 60 -4.42 -6.87 -1.67
CA ASP A 60 -4.64 -5.73 -2.57
C ASP A 60 -5.41 -4.58 -1.91
N ASP A 61 -6.40 -4.90 -1.07
CA ASP A 61 -7.16 -3.90 -0.30
C ASP A 61 -6.25 -3.17 0.69
N TYR A 62 -5.35 -3.91 1.33
CA TYR A 62 -4.37 -3.35 2.26
C TYR A 62 -3.33 -2.47 1.54
N GLU A 63 -2.82 -2.92 0.38
CA GLU A 63 -1.94 -2.09 -0.43
C GLU A 63 -2.63 -0.81 -0.92
N LEU A 64 -3.92 -0.89 -1.27
CA LEU A 64 -4.71 0.28 -1.63
C LEU A 64 -4.81 1.26 -0.46
N LEU A 65 -5.08 0.77 0.75
CA LEU A 65 -5.11 1.60 1.96
C LEU A 65 -3.77 2.33 2.16
N GLU A 66 -2.65 1.63 2.03
CA GLU A 66 -1.30 2.21 2.18
C GLU A 66 -1.01 3.26 1.09
N ARG A 67 -1.41 3.02 -0.16
CA ARG A 67 -1.32 4.03 -1.24
C ARG A 67 -2.15 5.28 -0.94
N ILE A 68 -3.36 5.10 -0.41
CA ILE A 68 -4.24 6.20 -0.01
C ILE A 68 -3.59 7.02 1.11
N ARG A 69 -3.13 6.38 2.19
CA ARG A 69 -2.48 7.05 3.33
C ARG A 69 -1.26 7.86 2.90
N ARG A 70 -0.39 7.28 2.08
CA ARG A 70 0.85 7.94 1.61
C ARG A 70 0.56 9.15 0.72
N SER A 71 -0.55 9.15 -0.02
CA SER A 71 -0.91 10.24 -0.95
C SER A 71 -1.85 11.28 -0.36
N GLU A 72 -2.33 11.08 0.87
CA GLU A 72 -3.44 11.83 1.46
C GLU A 72 -3.21 13.34 1.50
N GLY A 73 -2.03 13.79 1.95
CA GLY A 73 -1.69 15.22 2.01
C GLY A 73 -1.77 15.92 0.65
N ASP A 74 -1.09 15.33 -0.35
CA ASP A 74 -1.05 15.87 -1.71
C ASP A 74 -2.42 15.78 -2.39
N ALA A 75 -3.14 14.68 -2.18
CA ALA A 75 -4.44 14.44 -2.76
C ALA A 75 -5.47 15.45 -2.28
N LEU A 76 -5.54 15.68 -0.96
CA LEU A 76 -6.45 16.66 -0.38
C LEU A 76 -6.14 18.08 -0.88
N ALA A 77 -4.87 18.44 -1.00
CA ALA A 77 -4.46 19.74 -1.54
C ALA A 77 -4.84 19.89 -3.03
N LEU A 78 -4.62 18.87 -3.85
CA LEU A 78 -4.96 18.87 -5.27
C LEU A 78 -6.48 18.95 -5.49
N LEU A 79 -7.24 18.11 -4.79
CA LEU A 79 -8.70 18.06 -4.89
C LEU A 79 -9.34 19.38 -4.44
N ARG A 80 -8.86 19.99 -3.35
CA ARG A 80 -9.36 21.30 -2.92
C ARG A 80 -9.13 22.37 -4.00
N ARG A 81 -7.95 22.36 -4.64
CA ARG A 81 -7.60 23.34 -5.68
C ARG A 81 -8.37 23.13 -6.98
N ARG A 82 -8.60 21.88 -7.41
CA ARG A 82 -9.09 21.54 -8.76
C ARG A 82 -10.53 21.07 -8.82
N ALA A 83 -11.04 20.44 -7.76
CA ALA A 83 -12.39 19.89 -7.69
C ALA A 83 -13.35 20.75 -6.85
N GLY A 84 -12.91 21.91 -6.35
CA GLY A 84 -13.77 22.89 -5.68
C GLY A 84 -14.30 22.45 -4.31
N GLY A 85 -13.78 21.37 -3.71
CA GLY A 85 -14.23 20.90 -2.41
C GLY A 85 -13.71 19.52 -2.03
N SER A 86 -14.10 19.08 -0.84
CA SER A 86 -13.67 17.80 -0.25
C SER A 86 -14.71 16.68 -0.35
N ARG A 87 -15.95 16.97 -0.76
CA ARG A 87 -17.02 15.96 -0.93
C ARG A 87 -17.27 15.73 -2.44
N PRO A 88 -17.56 14.50 -2.88
CA PRO A 88 -17.66 13.25 -2.11
C PRO A 88 -16.31 12.57 -1.77
N TRP A 89 -15.19 13.22 -2.06
CA TRP A 89 -13.83 12.64 -2.07
C TRP A 89 -13.22 12.33 -0.70
N THR A 90 -13.88 12.75 0.38
CA THR A 90 -13.39 12.56 1.75
C THR A 90 -14.49 12.07 2.68
N ALA A 91 -14.11 11.17 3.58
CA ALA A 91 -14.90 10.74 4.71
C ALA A 91 -14.46 11.47 5.97
N LYS A 92 -15.41 11.85 6.81
CA LYS A 92 -15.12 12.30 8.17
C LYS A 92 -15.17 11.09 9.11
N PRO A 93 -14.19 10.94 10.02
CA PRO A 93 -14.28 9.93 11.07
C PRO A 93 -15.58 10.11 11.86
N ARG A 94 -16.34 9.03 12.08
CA ARG A 94 -17.52 9.07 12.95
C ARG A 94 -17.05 9.09 14.41
N GLY A 95 -17.10 10.27 15.05
CA GLY A 95 -17.23 10.47 16.50
C GLY A 95 -16.10 9.97 17.42
N GLY A 96 -15.38 10.94 18.00
CA GLY A 96 -14.51 10.85 19.18
C GLY A 96 -14.10 12.28 19.57
N ALA A 97 -13.66 12.53 20.82
CA ALA A 97 -13.40 13.88 21.38
C ALA A 97 -12.40 14.78 20.62
N LEU A 98 -11.78 14.25 19.57
CA LEU A 98 -11.05 14.99 18.55
C LEU A 98 -11.76 14.80 17.21
N SER A 99 -12.34 15.87 16.69
CA SER A 99 -12.68 16.02 15.27
C SER A 99 -11.48 15.61 14.41
N GLY A 100 -11.49 14.39 13.88
CA GLY A 100 -10.39 13.91 13.04
C GLY A 100 -10.35 14.64 11.70
N ALA A 101 -9.15 14.82 11.15
CA ALA A 101 -8.96 15.37 9.82
C ALA A 101 -9.75 14.54 8.78
N PRO A 102 -10.30 15.18 7.72
CA PRO A 102 -10.98 14.46 6.65
C PRO A 102 -10.02 13.45 6.01
N ARG A 103 -10.49 12.22 5.84
CA ARG A 103 -9.76 11.11 5.23
C ARG A 103 -10.19 10.93 3.78
N LEU A 104 -9.25 10.80 2.85
CA LEU A 104 -9.45 10.47 1.46
C LEU A 104 -10.14 9.11 1.32
N THR A 105 -11.24 9.07 0.57
CA THR A 105 -11.92 7.81 0.22
C THR A 105 -11.26 7.17 -1.00
N LYS A 106 -11.63 5.92 -1.30
CA LYS A 106 -11.24 5.24 -2.54
C LYS A 106 -11.57 6.07 -3.78
N GLU A 107 -12.80 6.59 -3.88
CA GLU A 107 -13.23 7.41 -5.01
C GLU A 107 -12.49 8.75 -5.05
N GLY A 108 -12.18 9.31 -3.88
CA GLY A 108 -11.33 10.50 -3.78
C GLY A 108 -9.92 10.26 -4.29
N TYR A 109 -9.34 9.10 -3.96
CA TYR A 109 -8.02 8.69 -4.45
C TYR A 109 -8.02 8.45 -5.96
N GLU A 110 -9.03 7.80 -6.51
CA GLU A 110 -9.20 7.63 -7.96
C GLU A 110 -9.32 8.98 -8.67
N LYS A 111 -10.12 9.90 -8.12
CA LYS A 111 -10.24 11.26 -8.68
C LYS A 111 -8.93 12.04 -8.59
N TYR A 112 -8.19 11.87 -7.49
CA TYR A 112 -6.86 12.44 -7.33
C TYR A 112 -5.90 11.92 -8.39
N LEU A 113 -5.82 10.60 -8.60
CA LEU A 113 -4.95 9.99 -9.61
C LEU A 113 -5.30 10.48 -11.01
N PHE A 114 -6.59 10.61 -11.33
CA PHE A 114 -7.04 11.16 -12.61
C PHE A 114 -6.51 12.58 -12.84
N LEU A 115 -6.70 13.47 -11.87
CA LEU A 115 -6.23 14.86 -11.96
C LEU A 115 -4.71 14.95 -12.01
N LEU A 116 -4.02 14.15 -11.20
CA LEU A 116 -2.56 14.09 -11.16
C LEU A 116 -1.99 13.61 -12.50
N THR A 117 -2.64 12.62 -13.12
CA THR A 117 -2.27 12.09 -14.43
C THR A 117 -2.38 13.17 -15.51
N GLN A 118 -3.49 13.92 -15.52
CA GLN A 118 -3.65 15.04 -16.45
C GLN A 118 -2.55 16.10 -16.27
N ASP A 119 -2.28 16.51 -15.02
CA ASP A 119 -1.25 17.49 -14.71
C ASP A 119 0.16 16.98 -15.10
N ALA A 120 0.42 15.67 -14.92
CA ALA A 120 1.69 15.04 -15.27
C ALA A 120 1.91 14.96 -16.78
N ILE A 121 0.89 14.57 -17.56
CA ILE A 121 0.95 14.52 -19.02
C ILE A 121 1.29 15.90 -19.59
N VAL A 122 0.55 16.93 -19.18
CA VAL A 122 0.80 18.32 -19.62
C VAL A 122 2.21 18.76 -19.27
N TYR A 123 2.71 18.39 -18.09
CA TYR A 123 4.08 18.70 -17.70
C TYR A 123 5.12 18.02 -18.61
N PHE A 124 5.00 16.71 -18.86
CA PHE A 124 5.97 16.00 -19.69
C PHE A 124 5.89 16.44 -21.17
N GLU A 125 4.71 16.78 -21.67
CA GLU A 125 4.53 17.42 -22.98
C GLU A 125 5.26 18.75 -23.08
N SER A 126 5.18 19.59 -22.04
CA SER A 126 5.93 20.85 -21.99
C SER A 126 7.46 20.67 -22.00
N LYS A 127 7.95 19.45 -21.72
CA LYS A 127 9.37 19.09 -21.77
C LYS A 127 9.78 18.40 -23.08
N GLY A 128 8.87 18.33 -24.05
CA GLY A 128 9.14 17.79 -25.39
C GLY A 128 8.76 16.33 -25.59
N ALA A 129 8.17 15.66 -24.59
CA ALA A 129 7.60 14.33 -24.77
C ALA A 129 6.16 14.47 -25.27
N ASP A 130 5.91 14.29 -26.58
CA ASP A 130 4.54 14.25 -27.10
C ASP A 130 3.66 13.22 -26.34
N ALA A 131 2.34 13.34 -26.42
CA ALA A 131 1.40 12.49 -25.68
C ALA A 131 1.70 10.99 -25.78
N LYS A 132 2.07 10.48 -26.96
CA LYS A 132 2.35 9.06 -27.20
C LYS A 132 3.69 8.65 -26.58
N THR A 133 4.65 9.56 -26.58
CA THR A 133 5.96 9.40 -25.95
C THR A 133 5.86 9.48 -24.42
N ALA A 134 4.99 10.34 -23.88
CA ALA A 134 4.79 10.51 -22.44
C ALA A 134 4.44 9.20 -21.73
N PHE A 135 3.59 8.35 -22.32
CA PHE A 135 3.22 7.05 -21.76
C PHE A 135 4.33 6.00 -21.80
N LYS A 136 5.44 6.26 -22.49
CA LYS A 136 6.61 5.38 -22.57
C LYS A 136 7.76 5.85 -21.68
N LEU A 137 7.58 6.97 -20.98
CA LEU A 137 8.61 7.50 -20.09
C LEU A 137 8.84 6.55 -18.92
N LYS A 138 10.10 6.48 -18.51
CA LYS A 138 10.55 5.70 -17.37
C LYS A 138 11.29 6.59 -16.38
N ASP A 139 11.29 6.24 -15.11
CA ASP A 139 12.16 6.88 -14.14
C ASP A 139 13.64 6.50 -14.38
N TRP A 140 14.52 7.00 -13.51
CA TRP A 140 15.95 6.68 -13.58
C TRP A 140 16.22 5.16 -13.49
N ASP A 141 15.44 4.45 -12.66
CA ASP A 141 15.55 3.01 -12.41
C ASP A 141 14.86 2.17 -13.50
N GLY A 142 14.25 2.80 -14.51
CA GLY A 142 13.57 2.12 -15.61
C GLY A 142 12.11 1.74 -15.34
N LYS A 143 11.52 2.16 -14.22
CA LYS A 143 10.10 1.95 -13.91
C LYS A 143 9.23 2.90 -14.73
N ALA A 144 8.15 2.40 -15.31
CA ALA A 144 7.25 3.21 -16.13
C ALA A 144 6.60 4.33 -15.28
N LEU A 145 6.55 5.55 -15.83
CA LEU A 145 5.88 6.68 -15.17
C LEU A 145 4.35 6.61 -15.30
N PHE A 146 3.85 5.92 -16.32
CA PHE A 146 2.44 5.66 -16.55
C PHE A 146 2.20 4.17 -16.71
N ASP A 147 1.05 3.69 -16.27
CA ASP A 147 0.62 2.31 -16.45
C ASP A 147 0.02 2.10 -17.85
N ALA A 148 -0.32 0.84 -18.17
CA ALA A 148 -0.93 0.47 -19.44
C ALA A 148 -2.32 1.09 -19.66
N ARG A 149 -2.97 1.59 -18.60
CA ARG A 149 -4.27 2.28 -18.65
C ARG A 149 -4.10 3.79 -18.81
N GLY A 150 -2.87 4.29 -18.89
CA GLY A 150 -2.55 5.70 -19.01
C GLY A 150 -2.66 6.47 -17.70
N SER A 151 -2.73 5.80 -16.55
CA SER A 151 -2.70 6.45 -15.24
C SER A 151 -1.27 6.58 -14.73
N VAL A 152 -0.99 7.65 -13.98
CA VAL A 152 0.32 7.85 -13.39
C VAL A 152 0.63 6.75 -12.36
N THR A 153 1.82 6.15 -12.44
CA THR A 153 2.30 5.17 -11.45
C THR A 153 2.82 5.86 -10.20
N GLU A 154 3.17 5.08 -9.17
CA GLU A 154 3.84 5.65 -7.99
C GLU A 154 5.18 6.30 -8.34
N ALA A 155 5.97 5.66 -9.22
CA ALA A 155 7.22 6.22 -9.73
C ALA A 155 6.98 7.50 -10.54
N GLY A 156 5.97 7.50 -11.42
CA GLY A 156 5.53 8.68 -12.17
C GLY A 156 5.14 9.84 -11.28
N ALA A 157 4.34 9.57 -10.25
CA ALA A 157 3.89 10.57 -9.30
C ALA A 157 5.07 11.15 -8.51
N ALA A 158 6.04 10.31 -8.11
CA ALA A 158 7.25 10.76 -7.44
C ALA A 158 8.11 11.67 -8.34
N VAL A 159 8.34 11.27 -9.59
CA VAL A 159 9.08 12.07 -10.57
C VAL A 159 8.39 13.40 -10.81
N TYR A 160 7.09 13.38 -11.10
CA TYR A 160 6.31 14.60 -11.35
C TYR A 160 6.31 15.56 -10.15
N ARG A 161 6.13 15.06 -8.92
CA ARG A 161 6.16 15.90 -7.71
C ARG A 161 7.51 16.57 -7.51
N ARG A 162 8.61 15.82 -7.61
CA ARG A 162 9.96 16.39 -7.52
C ARG A 162 10.19 17.44 -8.60
N ALA A 163 9.76 17.13 -9.82
CA ALA A 163 9.89 18.02 -10.96
C ALA A 163 9.13 19.34 -10.75
N LYS A 164 7.90 19.28 -10.24
CA LYS A 164 7.08 20.46 -9.93
C LYS A 164 7.68 21.34 -8.83
N LEU A 165 8.41 20.74 -7.89
CA LEU A 165 9.15 21.44 -6.85
C LEU A 165 10.52 21.97 -7.33
N ASN A 166 10.83 21.86 -8.63
CA ASN A 166 12.15 22.17 -9.21
C ASN A 166 13.31 21.44 -8.52
N LEU A 167 13.03 20.31 -7.88
CA LEU A 167 14.05 19.43 -7.33
C LEU A 167 14.73 18.68 -8.47
N GLU A 168 15.99 18.32 -8.27
CA GLU A 168 16.71 17.49 -9.23
C GLU A 168 16.05 16.12 -9.35
N VAL A 169 15.65 15.81 -10.58
CA VAL A 169 15.07 14.53 -10.96
C VAL A 169 15.29 14.31 -12.45
N PHE A 170 15.49 13.06 -12.82
CA PHE A 170 15.74 12.62 -14.18
C PHE A 170 14.77 11.51 -14.56
N TRP A 171 14.46 11.43 -15.85
CA TRP A 171 13.63 10.39 -16.44
C TRP A 171 14.14 10.05 -17.84
N LYS A 172 13.82 8.84 -18.30
CA LYS A 172 14.29 8.27 -19.57
C LYS A 172 13.16 8.26 -20.59
N GLY A 173 13.48 8.74 -21.79
CA GLY A 173 12.66 8.60 -22.98
C GLY A 173 12.66 7.16 -23.53
N PRO A 174 11.76 6.84 -24.47
CA PRO A 174 11.71 5.53 -25.10
C PRO A 174 12.96 5.20 -25.95
N ASP A 175 13.66 6.22 -26.42
CA ASP A 175 14.93 6.17 -27.14
C ASP A 175 16.15 6.07 -26.22
N GLY A 176 15.94 6.06 -24.90
CA GLY A 176 17.01 6.09 -23.90
C GLY A 176 17.55 7.49 -23.60
N ALA A 177 17.05 8.54 -24.27
CA ALA A 177 17.45 9.90 -23.97
C ALA A 177 17.08 10.26 -22.53
N VAL A 178 17.99 10.92 -21.82
CA VAL A 178 17.76 11.35 -20.44
C VAL A 178 17.27 12.80 -20.45
N PHE A 179 16.16 13.01 -19.76
CA PHE A 179 15.57 14.31 -19.51
C PHE A 179 15.62 14.61 -18.00
N GLY A 180 15.50 15.87 -17.63
CA GLY A 180 15.48 16.25 -16.22
C GLY A 180 15.07 17.70 -16.00
N THR A 181 14.91 18.06 -14.73
CA THR A 181 14.76 19.47 -14.32
C THR A 181 16.06 20.26 -14.44
N ARG A 182 17.19 19.55 -14.47
CA ARG A 182 18.54 20.10 -14.70
C ARG A 182 19.18 19.38 -15.88
N ARG A 183 20.33 19.89 -16.32
CA ARG A 183 21.14 19.22 -17.34
C ARG A 183 21.49 17.80 -16.84
N PRO A 184 21.15 16.74 -17.58
CA PRO A 184 21.49 15.38 -17.21
C PRO A 184 23.01 15.17 -17.04
N PRO A 185 23.44 14.26 -16.15
CA PRO A 185 24.80 13.73 -16.16
C PRO A 185 25.15 13.16 -17.55
N LYS A 186 26.42 13.22 -17.93
CA LYS A 186 26.86 12.73 -19.26
C LYS A 186 26.73 11.21 -19.43
N ASP A 187 26.64 10.46 -18.34
CA ASP A 187 26.53 9.00 -18.34
C ASP A 187 25.55 8.54 -17.23
N PRO A 188 24.64 7.57 -17.50
CA PRO A 188 23.80 6.94 -16.49
C PRO A 188 24.50 5.82 -15.70
#